data_AF-A0A089M753-F1
#
_entry.id   AF-A0A089M753-F1
#
_cell.length_a   1.000
_cell.length_b   1.000
_cell.length_c   1.000
_cell.angle_alpha   90.00
_cell.angle_beta   90.00
_cell.angle_gamma   90.00
#
_symmetry.space_group_name_H-M   'P 1'
#
loop_
_entity.id
_entity.type
_entity.pdbx_description
1 polymer ?
#
loop_
_entity_poly.entity_id
_entity_poly.type
_entity_poly.pdbx_seq_one_letter_code
_entity_poly.pdbx_strand_id
1 'polypeptide(L)'
;MRTGLPRVLSLLAICWVAASCGSGGTPESVSVALPRKLTSEQAGKLIAANMNETVSRVSSAYLIDITPPDIWKQTGHQLFKNTEEASSRDTYAVSDGKAVQIGIGFGGYGVTSAVPYDVNKDGTTDIVYAYSFGSGIHRSVIAWLDLQNFTGHIVSNKPEAMEFRQEDLILKIENKHIAVYRIKGMDNNNSFGVLRKYPTSKDIEKMTLVKEGELVWENSEFFNIPISE
;
A
#
# COMPACT_ATOMS: atom_id res chain seq x y z
N MET A 1 65.60 -22.78 21.68
CA MET A 1 64.45 -22.97 22.59
C MET A 1 63.20 -23.14 21.73
N ARG A 2 62.58 -24.33 21.83
CA ARG A 2 61.18 -24.71 21.53
C ARG A 2 60.46 -24.02 20.35
N THR A 3 60.33 -24.71 19.19
CA THR A 3 59.20 -25.57 18.74
C THR A 3 58.01 -24.76 18.19
N GLY A 4 57.45 -24.96 16.99
CA GLY A 4 57.63 -25.99 15.98
C GLY A 4 56.94 -25.61 14.66
N LEU A 5 57.36 -26.29 13.59
CA LEU A 5 56.74 -26.41 12.26
C LEU A 5 55.70 -27.57 12.30
N PRO A 6 55.01 -28.01 11.21
CA PRO A 6 54.56 -27.38 9.95
C PRO A 6 53.10 -27.78 9.52
N ARG A 7 52.71 -27.33 8.31
CA ARG A 7 51.79 -27.99 7.32
C ARG A 7 50.28 -27.93 7.68
N VAL A 8 49.36 -27.68 6.75
CA VAL A 8 49.07 -28.48 5.55
C VAL A 8 48.36 -27.62 4.48
N LEU A 9 48.79 -27.81 3.23
CA LEU A 9 48.10 -27.44 1.99
C LEU A 9 46.81 -28.28 1.85
N SER A 10 45.66 -27.66 1.61
CA SER A 10 44.48 -28.38 1.09
C SER A 10 43.87 -27.60 -0.07
N LEU A 11 44.20 -28.07 -1.27
CA LEU A 11 43.35 -27.93 -2.45
C LEU A 11 41.98 -28.56 -2.14
N LEU A 12 40.89 -27.85 -2.44
CA LEU A 12 39.64 -28.52 -2.75
C LEU A 12 39.14 -28.04 -4.10
N ALA A 13 39.30 -28.94 -5.07
CA ALA A 13 38.52 -28.98 -6.29
C ALA A 13 37.03 -29.14 -5.94
N ILE A 14 36.17 -28.41 -6.65
CA ILE A 14 34.77 -28.83 -6.80
C ILE A 14 34.52 -29.00 -8.29
N CYS A 15 34.15 -30.23 -8.59
CA CYS A 15 34.08 -30.85 -9.89
C CYS A 15 33.13 -30.14 -10.85
N TRP A 16 33.61 -29.92 -12.07
CA TRP A 16 32.75 -29.92 -13.25
C TRP A 16 32.23 -31.34 -13.44
N VAL A 17 30.93 -31.54 -13.31
CA VAL A 17 30.26 -32.71 -13.88
C VAL A 17 29.51 -32.21 -15.12
N ALA A 18 30.00 -32.62 -16.29
CA ALA A 18 29.28 -32.47 -17.53
C ALA A 18 28.48 -33.75 -17.83
N ALA A 19 27.24 -33.53 -18.27
CA ALA A 19 26.39 -34.36 -19.12
C ALA A 19 25.67 -35.60 -18.54
N SER A 20 24.35 -35.49 -18.48
CA SER A 20 23.45 -36.51 -19.04
C SER A 20 22.15 -35.82 -19.51
N CYS A 21 21.77 -36.07 -20.76
CA CYS A 21 20.55 -35.57 -21.38
C CYS A 21 19.29 -36.07 -20.66
N GLY A 22 18.33 -35.18 -20.42
CA GLY A 22 17.00 -35.55 -19.96
C GLY A 22 16.09 -34.32 -19.89
N SER A 23 15.20 -34.20 -20.88
CA SER A 23 14.01 -33.33 -21.01
C SER A 23 13.98 -31.99 -20.25
N GLY A 24 13.82 -30.91 -21.02
CA GLY A 24 13.56 -29.56 -20.51
C GLY A 24 12.51 -29.54 -19.39
N GLY A 25 12.98 -29.26 -18.18
CA GLY A 25 12.16 -28.76 -17.10
C GLY A 25 12.15 -27.24 -17.22
N THR A 26 11.00 -26.68 -17.60
CA THR A 26 10.63 -25.31 -17.27
C THR A 26 10.92 -25.11 -15.78
N PRO A 27 11.50 -23.98 -15.33
CA PRO A 27 11.62 -23.73 -13.90
C PRO A 27 10.20 -23.73 -13.35
N GLU A 28 9.85 -24.73 -12.53
CA GLU A 28 8.64 -24.70 -11.74
C GLU A 28 8.72 -23.42 -10.92
N SER A 29 7.87 -22.45 -11.27
CA SER A 29 7.67 -21.27 -10.44
C SER A 29 7.20 -21.80 -9.10
N VAL A 30 8.07 -21.75 -8.09
CA VAL A 30 7.69 -22.01 -6.71
C VAL A 30 6.66 -20.96 -6.38
N SER A 31 5.39 -21.31 -6.46
CA SER A 31 4.30 -20.45 -6.04
C SER A 31 4.41 -20.37 -4.52
N VAL A 32 5.10 -19.35 -4.02
CA VAL A 32 5.10 -19.03 -2.60
C VAL A 32 3.63 -18.85 -2.20
N ALA A 33 3.12 -19.76 -1.38
CA ALA A 33 1.73 -19.68 -0.92
C ALA A 33 1.54 -18.35 -0.20
N LEU A 34 0.50 -17.59 -0.58
CA LEU A 34 0.18 -16.35 0.12
C LEU A 34 -0.04 -16.64 1.60
N PRO A 35 0.43 -15.76 2.50
CA PRO A 35 0.19 -15.92 3.93
C PRO A 35 -1.31 -15.99 4.20
N ARG A 36 -1.72 -16.60 5.31
CA ARG A 36 -3.14 -16.63 5.67
C ARG A 36 -3.61 -15.21 6.03
N LYS A 37 -4.78 -14.80 5.53
CA LYS A 37 -5.44 -13.55 5.97
C LYS A 37 -5.72 -13.58 7.49
N LEU A 38 -5.33 -12.50 8.15
CA LEU A 38 -5.62 -12.19 9.54
C LEU A 38 -7.09 -11.79 9.73
N THR A 39 -7.64 -12.11 10.90
CA THR A 39 -8.91 -11.54 11.38
C THR A 39 -8.68 -10.12 11.92
N SER A 40 -9.76 -9.34 12.10
CA SER A 40 -9.68 -8.01 12.75
C SER A 40 -9.08 -8.06 14.16
N GLU A 41 -9.31 -9.14 14.91
CA GLU A 41 -8.72 -9.33 16.24
C GLU A 41 -7.20 -9.55 16.16
N GLN A 42 -6.74 -10.39 15.23
CA GLN A 42 -5.33 -10.64 15.01
C GLN A 42 -4.61 -9.39 14.51
N ALA A 43 -5.20 -8.68 13.54
CA ALA A 43 -4.67 -7.42 13.03
C ALA A 43 -4.62 -6.35 14.13
N GLY A 44 -5.67 -6.20 14.94
CA GLY A 44 -5.71 -5.25 16.04
C GLY A 44 -4.62 -5.48 17.09
N LYS A 45 -4.36 -6.74 17.47
CA LYS A 45 -3.23 -7.10 18.35
C LYS A 45 -1.89 -6.70 17.74
N LEU A 46 -1.71 -6.94 16.46
CA LEU A 46 -0.47 -6.61 15.76
C LEU A 46 -0.26 -5.11 15.62
N ILE A 47 -1.31 -4.35 15.28
CA ILE A 47 -1.28 -2.89 15.20
C ILE A 47 -0.88 -2.30 16.56
N ALA A 48 -1.55 -2.70 17.65
CA ALA A 48 -1.23 -2.22 19.00
C ALA A 48 0.25 -2.50 19.38
N ALA A 49 0.75 -3.69 19.05
CA ALA A 49 2.14 -4.07 19.32
C ALA A 49 3.16 -3.24 18.52
N ASN A 50 2.87 -2.91 17.25
CA ASN A 50 3.79 -2.16 16.38
C ASN A 50 3.78 -0.66 16.66
N MET A 51 2.65 -0.09 17.09
CA MET A 51 2.50 1.36 17.29
C MET A 51 2.87 1.83 18.69
N ASN A 52 3.28 0.90 19.57
CA ASN A 52 3.46 1.15 21.01
C ASN A 52 2.23 1.83 21.64
N GLU A 53 1.05 1.58 21.06
CA GLU A 53 -0.21 2.08 21.58
C GLU A 53 -0.78 1.09 22.58
N THR A 54 -1.39 1.59 23.66
CA THR A 54 -2.18 0.73 24.53
C THR A 54 -3.36 0.17 23.73
N VAL A 55 -3.65 -1.12 23.92
CA VAL A 55 -4.76 -1.86 23.27
C VAL A 55 -6.12 -1.11 23.36
N SER A 56 -6.26 -0.17 24.29
CA SER A 56 -7.43 0.68 24.48
C SER A 56 -7.74 1.67 23.34
N ARG A 57 -6.75 2.08 22.50
CA ARG A 57 -6.98 3.04 21.40
C ARG A 57 -7.38 2.38 20.08
N VAL A 58 -6.98 1.14 19.88
CA VAL A 58 -7.29 0.36 18.67
C VAL A 58 -8.22 -0.78 19.06
N SER A 59 -9.51 -0.48 19.13
CA SER A 59 -10.52 -1.50 19.34
C SER A 59 -10.68 -2.34 18.09
N SER A 60 -10.30 -3.62 18.17
CA SER A 60 -10.49 -4.59 17.08
C SER A 60 -11.95 -4.76 16.65
N ALA A 61 -12.91 -4.38 17.50
CA ALA A 61 -14.34 -4.40 17.16
C ALA A 61 -14.71 -3.41 16.04
N TYR A 62 -13.91 -2.36 15.84
CA TYR A 62 -14.14 -1.35 14.81
C TYR A 62 -13.17 -1.44 13.65
N LEU A 63 -12.29 -2.45 13.63
CA LEU A 63 -11.41 -2.72 12.51
C LEU A 63 -12.10 -3.61 11.47
N ILE A 64 -12.13 -3.13 10.23
CA ILE A 64 -12.62 -3.91 9.09
C ILE A 64 -11.50 -4.14 8.07
N ASP A 65 -11.46 -5.32 7.47
CA ASP A 65 -10.61 -5.61 6.31
C ASP A 65 -11.21 -4.90 5.08
N ILE A 66 -10.47 -3.95 4.52
CA ILE A 66 -10.83 -3.18 3.32
C ILE A 66 -9.95 -3.55 2.12
N THR A 67 -9.21 -4.66 2.19
CA THR A 67 -8.18 -5.02 1.20
C THR A 67 -8.78 -5.30 -0.17
N PRO A 68 -8.45 -4.51 -1.21
CA PRO A 68 -8.78 -4.86 -2.58
C PRO A 68 -8.16 -6.21 -2.98
N PRO A 69 -8.85 -7.04 -3.78
CA PRO A 69 -8.34 -8.35 -4.17
C PRO A 69 -6.94 -8.31 -4.80
N ASP A 70 -6.66 -7.30 -5.63
CA ASP A 70 -5.39 -7.16 -6.32
C ASP A 70 -4.25 -6.75 -5.38
N ILE A 71 -4.53 -5.94 -4.35
CA ILE A 71 -3.55 -5.65 -3.28
C ILE A 71 -3.15 -6.95 -2.62
N TRP A 72 -4.12 -7.73 -2.13
CA TRP A 72 -3.84 -9.00 -1.47
C TRP A 72 -3.04 -9.97 -2.36
N LYS A 73 -3.46 -10.11 -3.62
CA LYS A 73 -2.83 -11.04 -4.56
C LYS A 73 -1.39 -10.65 -4.90
N GLN A 74 -1.10 -9.36 -5.03
CA GLN A 74 0.20 -8.89 -5.52
C GLN A 74 1.17 -8.53 -4.41
N THR A 75 0.68 -8.12 -3.24
CA THR A 75 1.54 -7.69 -2.13
C THR A 75 1.48 -8.61 -0.92
N GLY A 76 0.45 -9.46 -0.79
CA GLY A 76 0.24 -10.28 0.41
C GLY A 76 -0.09 -9.48 1.68
N HIS A 77 -0.40 -8.19 1.55
CA HIS A 77 -0.76 -7.32 2.67
C HIS A 77 -2.28 -7.14 2.74
N GLN A 78 -2.80 -7.05 3.97
CA GLN A 78 -4.16 -6.61 4.25
C GLN A 78 -4.19 -5.15 4.65
N LEU A 79 -5.25 -4.46 4.26
CA LEU A 79 -5.57 -3.11 4.68
C LEU A 79 -6.70 -3.18 5.70
N PHE A 80 -6.47 -2.67 6.90
CA PHE A 80 -7.48 -2.56 7.95
C PHE A 80 -7.81 -1.11 8.22
N LYS A 81 -9.10 -0.76 8.29
CA LYS A 81 -9.55 0.59 8.62
C LYS A 81 -10.31 0.60 9.94
N ASN A 82 -10.02 1.59 10.79
CA ASN A 82 -10.86 1.92 11.94
C ASN A 82 -12.13 2.65 11.51
N THR A 83 -13.28 2.12 11.90
CA THR A 83 -14.61 2.66 11.58
C THR A 83 -15.33 3.26 12.78
N GLU A 84 -14.68 3.31 13.95
CA GLU A 84 -15.24 3.92 15.14
C GLU A 84 -15.50 5.42 14.92
N GLU A 85 -16.73 5.86 15.15
CA GLU A 85 -17.15 7.23 14.85
C GLU A 85 -16.40 8.30 15.67
N ALA A 86 -16.02 7.96 16.89
CA ALA A 86 -15.27 8.83 17.80
C ALA A 86 -13.75 8.82 17.54
N SER A 87 -13.26 7.96 16.64
CA SER A 87 -11.84 7.79 16.34
C SER A 87 -11.42 8.49 15.05
N SER A 88 -10.12 8.61 14.84
CA SER A 88 -9.55 8.83 13.51
C SER A 88 -9.76 7.57 12.68
N ARG A 89 -10.32 7.71 11.46
CA ARG A 89 -10.59 6.61 10.51
C ARG A 89 -9.31 6.05 9.88
N ASP A 90 -8.32 5.83 10.71
CA ASP A 90 -6.97 5.49 10.32
C ASP A 90 -6.95 4.13 9.63
N THR A 91 -6.08 4.04 8.64
CA THR A 91 -5.89 2.82 7.86
C THR A 91 -4.49 2.28 8.05
N TYR A 92 -4.41 0.96 8.18
CA TYR A 92 -3.21 0.21 8.49
C TYR A 92 -2.94 -0.82 7.40
N ALA A 93 -1.72 -0.87 6.89
CA ALA A 93 -1.23 -1.98 6.10
C ALA A 93 -0.62 -3.03 7.05
N VAL A 94 -1.01 -4.28 6.89
CA VAL A 94 -0.71 -5.37 7.81
C VAL A 94 -0.27 -6.60 7.03
N SER A 95 0.84 -7.19 7.44
CA SER A 95 1.33 -8.50 7.01
C SER A 95 1.82 -9.29 8.22
N ASP A 96 2.10 -10.58 8.05
CA ASP A 96 2.50 -11.43 9.19
C ASP A 96 3.71 -10.85 9.92
N GLY A 97 3.51 -10.45 11.17
CA GLY A 97 4.53 -9.83 12.03
C GLY A 97 4.71 -8.30 11.91
N LYS A 98 4.09 -7.61 10.94
CA LYS A 98 4.26 -6.15 10.78
C LYS A 98 2.96 -5.40 10.51
N ALA A 99 2.83 -4.22 11.12
CA ALA A 99 1.74 -3.30 10.87
C ALA A 99 2.25 -1.85 10.79
N VAL A 100 1.77 -1.09 9.82
CA VAL A 100 2.14 0.31 9.56
C VAL A 100 0.90 1.14 9.23
N GLN A 101 0.79 2.35 9.77
CA GLN A 101 -0.26 3.30 9.42
C GLN A 101 0.05 3.90 8.05
N ILE A 102 -0.92 3.85 7.13
CA ILE A 102 -0.74 4.41 5.79
C ILE A 102 -1.59 5.66 5.57
N GLY A 103 -2.77 5.79 6.16
CA GLY A 103 -3.62 6.97 5.98
C GLY A 103 -4.25 7.41 7.28
N ILE A 104 -4.02 8.67 7.65
CA ILE A 104 -4.75 9.32 8.74
C ILE A 104 -6.17 9.64 8.29
N GLY A 105 -7.15 9.46 9.17
CA GLY A 105 -8.57 9.68 8.87
C GLY A 105 -9.25 10.70 9.77
N PHE A 106 -8.52 11.41 10.63
CA PHE A 106 -9.09 12.38 11.57
C PHE A 106 -9.83 13.49 10.82
N GLY A 107 -11.15 13.62 11.04
CA GLY A 107 -12.00 14.60 10.36
C GLY A 107 -12.33 14.27 8.89
N GLY A 108 -11.76 13.21 8.32
CA GLY A 108 -12.01 12.77 6.94
C GLY A 108 -12.44 11.29 6.86
N TYR A 109 -12.07 10.63 5.76
CA TYR A 109 -12.46 9.24 5.47
C TYR A 109 -11.32 8.21 5.60
N GLY A 110 -10.09 8.64 5.91
CA GLY A 110 -8.92 7.76 5.85
C GLY A 110 -8.64 7.35 4.42
N VAL A 111 -8.10 6.14 4.20
CA VAL A 111 -7.81 5.66 2.84
C VAL A 111 -9.09 5.45 2.03
N THR A 112 -9.24 6.14 0.91
CA THR A 112 -10.40 6.09 0.03
C THR A 112 -10.17 5.23 -1.21
N SER A 113 -8.91 5.02 -1.60
CA SER A 113 -8.53 4.19 -2.74
C SER A 113 -7.12 3.64 -2.58
N ALA A 114 -6.85 2.46 -3.12
CA ALA A 114 -5.53 1.84 -3.11
C ALA A 114 -5.36 0.92 -4.32
N VAL A 115 -4.17 0.93 -4.93
CA VAL A 115 -3.80 0.10 -6.08
C VAL A 115 -2.39 -0.47 -5.90
N PRO A 116 -2.14 -1.71 -6.33
CA PRO A 116 -0.80 -2.31 -6.29
C PRO A 116 0.05 -1.79 -7.45
N TYR A 117 1.28 -1.35 -7.19
CA TYR A 117 2.16 -0.81 -8.23
C TYR A 117 3.63 -0.85 -7.82
N ASP A 118 4.53 -1.27 -8.71
CA ASP A 118 5.99 -1.18 -8.51
C ASP A 118 6.44 0.25 -8.85
N VAL A 119 6.53 1.11 -7.82
CA VAL A 119 6.70 2.57 -8.00
C VAL A 119 8.11 2.90 -8.43
N ASN A 120 9.09 2.38 -7.68
CA ASN A 120 10.52 2.67 -7.86
C ASN A 120 11.22 1.70 -8.85
N LYS A 121 10.48 0.74 -9.42
CA LYS A 121 10.97 -0.28 -10.37
C LYS A 121 12.02 -1.22 -9.79
N ASP A 122 11.95 -1.46 -8.48
CA ASP A 122 12.83 -2.41 -7.79
C ASP A 122 12.35 -3.87 -7.87
N GLY A 123 11.18 -4.10 -8.49
CA GLY A 123 10.56 -5.41 -8.64
C GLY A 123 9.62 -5.79 -7.50
N THR A 124 9.52 -4.96 -6.46
CA THR A 124 8.56 -5.09 -5.36
C THR A 124 7.28 -4.35 -5.74
N THR A 125 6.14 -5.04 -5.69
CA THR A 125 4.85 -4.37 -5.87
C THR A 125 4.48 -3.64 -4.59
N ASP A 126 4.45 -2.32 -4.61
CA ASP A 126 4.08 -1.44 -3.49
C ASP A 126 2.56 -1.21 -3.41
N ILE A 127 2.15 -0.43 -2.40
CA ILE A 127 0.76 0.03 -2.23
C ILE A 127 0.72 1.53 -2.48
N VAL A 128 0.11 1.94 -3.59
CA VAL A 128 -0.20 3.36 -3.85
C VAL A 128 -1.62 3.62 -3.40
N TYR A 129 -1.85 4.67 -2.62
CA TYR A 129 -3.14 4.93 -2.00
C TYR A 129 -3.46 6.42 -1.94
N ALA A 130 -4.76 6.71 -1.94
CA ALA A 130 -5.29 8.02 -1.64
C ALA A 130 -6.02 7.99 -0.30
N TYR A 131 -5.87 9.06 0.49
CA TYR A 131 -6.54 9.18 1.78
C TYR A 131 -6.96 10.62 2.07
N SER A 132 -7.92 10.78 2.98
CA SER A 132 -8.39 12.09 3.39
C SER A 132 -8.59 12.29 4.88
N PHE A 133 -8.38 13.54 5.29
CA PHE A 133 -8.43 14.02 6.67
C PHE A 133 -8.79 15.51 6.71
N GLY A 134 -9.04 16.04 7.92
CA GLY A 134 -9.24 17.45 8.18
C GLY A 134 -10.59 17.75 8.83
N SER A 135 -10.56 18.16 10.10
CA SER A 135 -11.75 18.63 10.82
C SER A 135 -12.04 20.09 10.46
N GLY A 136 -12.81 20.30 9.39
CA GLY A 136 -13.23 21.62 8.90
C GLY A 136 -12.84 21.85 7.45
N ILE A 137 -11.53 21.84 7.14
CA ILE A 137 -11.02 21.91 5.77
C ILE A 137 -10.60 20.50 5.37
N HIS A 138 -11.39 19.88 4.49
CA HIS A 138 -11.11 18.55 3.94
C HIS A 138 -9.84 18.58 3.09
N ARG A 139 -8.99 17.57 3.24
CA ARG A 139 -7.76 17.43 2.46
C ARG A 139 -7.61 16.01 1.97
N SER A 140 -7.23 15.87 0.71
CA SER A 140 -6.95 14.58 0.08
C SER A 140 -5.50 14.52 -0.40
N VAL A 141 -4.83 13.44 -0.01
CA VAL A 141 -3.41 13.19 -0.29
C VAL A 141 -3.27 11.87 -1.04
N ILE A 142 -2.30 11.82 -1.95
CA ILE A 142 -1.84 10.59 -2.59
C ILE A 142 -0.49 10.25 -1.95
N ALA A 143 -0.30 8.99 -1.61
CA ALA A 143 0.95 8.49 -1.06
C ALA A 143 1.18 7.05 -1.53
N TRP A 144 2.36 6.53 -1.29
CA TRP A 144 2.67 5.12 -1.49
C TRP A 144 3.51 4.59 -0.34
N LEU A 145 3.33 3.30 -0.04
CA LEU A 145 4.11 2.57 0.95
C LEU A 145 5.10 1.68 0.20
N ASP A 146 6.38 2.03 0.27
CA ASP A 146 7.49 1.18 -0.18
C ASP A 146 7.48 -0.08 0.69
N LEU A 147 7.20 -1.24 0.09
CA LEU A 147 7.11 -2.50 0.84
C LEU A 147 8.46 -3.20 1.04
N GLN A 148 9.52 -2.74 0.39
CA GLN A 148 10.87 -3.24 0.62
C GLN A 148 11.39 -2.77 1.98
N ASN A 149 11.15 -1.51 2.33
CA ASN A 149 11.62 -0.90 3.58
C ASN A 149 10.50 -0.45 4.54
N PHE A 150 9.24 -0.50 4.11
CA PHE A 150 8.04 -0.07 4.85
C PHE A 150 8.01 1.43 5.17
N THR A 151 8.44 2.26 4.22
CA THR A 151 8.42 3.72 4.33
C THR A 151 7.28 4.31 3.51
N GLY A 152 6.54 5.25 4.11
CA GLY A 152 5.49 6.00 3.43
C GLY A 152 6.07 7.23 2.72
N HIS A 153 5.65 7.46 1.48
CA HIS A 153 6.08 8.58 0.65
C HIS A 153 4.87 9.34 0.13
N ILE A 154 4.80 10.64 0.41
CA ILE A 154 3.75 11.52 -0.14
C ILE A 154 4.08 11.82 -1.61
N VAL A 155 3.05 11.75 -2.46
CA VAL A 155 3.14 12.09 -3.89
C VAL A 155 2.78 13.56 -4.07
N SER A 156 3.76 14.34 -4.54
CA SER A 156 3.60 15.77 -4.83
C SER A 156 3.01 16.00 -6.23
N ASN A 157 2.34 17.14 -6.43
CA ASN A 157 1.93 17.57 -7.77
C ASN A 157 3.11 18.21 -8.51
N LYS A 158 3.13 18.07 -9.84
CA LYS A 158 4.05 18.78 -10.73
C LYS A 158 3.27 19.37 -11.92
N PRO A 159 3.15 20.71 -12.03
CA PRO A 159 3.69 21.71 -11.11
C PRO A 159 3.06 21.63 -9.71
N GLU A 160 3.76 22.17 -8.72
CA GLU A 160 3.26 22.21 -7.34
C GLU A 160 1.91 22.94 -7.30
N ALA A 161 0.94 22.37 -6.58
CA ALA A 161 -0.37 22.98 -6.46
C ALA A 161 -0.35 24.15 -5.48
N MET A 162 -1.10 25.20 -5.81
CA MET A 162 -1.23 26.38 -4.95
C MET A 162 -2.25 26.17 -3.81
N GLU A 163 -3.10 25.15 -3.90
CA GLU A 163 -4.18 24.88 -2.95
C GLU A 163 -4.24 23.40 -2.57
N PHE A 164 -4.84 23.12 -1.41
CA PHE A 164 -5.15 21.76 -1.01
C PHE A 164 -6.24 21.19 -1.89
N ARG A 165 -6.08 19.93 -2.28
CA ARG A 165 -7.16 19.16 -2.86
C ARG A 165 -8.23 18.89 -1.79
N GLN A 166 -9.45 19.33 -2.04
CA GLN A 166 -10.58 19.18 -1.11
C GLN A 166 -11.55 18.07 -1.51
N GLU A 167 -11.37 17.46 -2.68
CA GLU A 167 -12.10 16.25 -3.09
C GLU A 167 -11.28 14.98 -2.84
N ASP A 168 -11.93 13.96 -2.27
CA ASP A 168 -11.50 12.57 -2.26
C ASP A 168 -11.23 12.02 -3.66
N LEU A 169 -10.32 11.06 -3.69
CA LEU A 169 -9.76 10.50 -4.89
C LEU A 169 -10.06 9.01 -5.03
N ILE A 170 -10.18 8.58 -6.29
CA ILE A 170 -10.13 7.19 -6.71
C ILE A 170 -8.92 7.02 -7.63
N LEU A 171 -8.09 6.03 -7.33
CA LEU A 171 -6.95 5.63 -8.14
C LEU A 171 -7.35 4.46 -9.03
N LYS A 172 -6.89 4.45 -10.28
CA LYS A 172 -7.10 3.34 -11.21
C LYS A 172 -5.83 3.04 -11.98
N ILE A 173 -5.54 1.76 -12.19
CA ILE A 173 -4.47 1.35 -13.12
C ILE A 173 -5.05 1.32 -14.53
N GLU A 174 -4.52 2.17 -15.41
CA GLU A 174 -4.92 2.31 -16.81
C GLU A 174 -3.67 2.26 -17.68
N ASN A 175 -3.62 1.36 -18.66
CA ASN A 175 -2.47 1.24 -19.58
C ASN A 175 -1.11 1.13 -18.87
N LYS A 176 -1.04 0.47 -17.70
CA LYS A 176 0.15 0.36 -16.83
C LYS A 176 0.57 1.66 -16.13
N HIS A 177 -0.27 2.68 -16.10
CA HIS A 177 -0.08 3.92 -15.35
C HIS A 177 -1.18 4.05 -14.29
N ILE A 178 -0.96 4.85 -13.25
CA ILE A 178 -2.00 5.15 -12.27
C ILE A 178 -2.68 6.46 -12.65
N ALA A 179 -3.93 6.38 -13.07
CA ALA A 179 -4.79 7.53 -13.26
C ALA A 179 -5.40 7.97 -11.92
N VAL A 180 -5.42 9.29 -11.71
CA VAL A 180 -5.99 9.95 -10.54
C VAL A 180 -7.33 10.56 -10.92
N TYR A 181 -8.39 10.17 -10.20
CA TYR A 181 -9.73 10.71 -10.39
C TYR A 181 -10.22 11.38 -9.13
N ARG A 182 -10.73 12.62 -9.24
CA ARG A 182 -11.52 13.23 -8.17
C ARG A 182 -12.98 12.81 -8.24
N ILE A 183 -13.61 12.69 -7.08
CA ILE A 183 -15.05 12.46 -6.96
C ILE A 183 -15.76 13.82 -7.08
N LYS A 184 -16.53 14.03 -8.14
CA LYS A 184 -17.27 15.28 -8.37
C LYS A 184 -18.53 15.34 -7.50
N GLY A 185 -18.86 16.55 -7.04
CA GLY A 185 -20.14 16.84 -6.37
C GLY A 185 -20.19 16.48 -4.89
N MET A 186 -19.04 16.47 -4.22
CA MET A 186 -18.96 16.18 -2.77
C MET A 186 -19.37 17.35 -1.88
N ASP A 187 -19.43 18.55 -2.43
CA ASP A 187 -19.98 19.78 -1.83
C ASP A 187 -21.51 19.74 -1.62
N ASN A 188 -22.22 18.87 -2.34
CA ASN A 188 -23.69 18.90 -2.45
C ASN A 188 -24.45 18.03 -1.41
N ASN A 189 -24.02 18.00 -0.14
CA ASN A 189 -24.69 17.25 0.96
C ASN A 189 -24.90 15.74 0.74
N ASN A 190 -24.36 15.16 -0.35
CA ASN A 190 -24.34 13.73 -0.56
C ASN A 190 -23.24 13.14 0.32
N SER A 191 -23.61 12.79 1.56
CA SER A 191 -22.75 11.98 2.43
C SER A 191 -22.36 10.71 1.68
N PHE A 192 -21.10 10.65 1.23
CA PHE A 192 -20.51 9.43 0.67
C PHE A 192 -20.18 8.48 1.83
N GLY A 193 -21.23 8.02 2.55
CA GLY A 193 -21.08 7.09 3.67
C GLY A 193 -20.29 5.83 3.33
N VAL A 194 -20.21 5.48 2.04
CA VAL A 194 -19.35 4.42 1.51
C VAL A 194 -17.86 4.65 1.78
N LEU A 195 -17.39 5.90 1.73
CA LEU A 195 -15.98 6.26 1.98
C LEU A 195 -15.57 6.07 3.45
N ARG A 196 -16.53 6.13 4.39
CA ARG A 196 -16.27 5.83 5.81
C ARG A 196 -15.79 4.39 6.03
N LYS A 197 -16.12 3.48 5.11
CA LYS A 197 -15.62 2.09 5.11
C LYS A 197 -14.52 1.98 4.06
N TYR A 198 -14.91 1.71 2.81
CA TYR A 198 -14.07 1.73 1.62
C TYR A 198 -15.01 1.46 0.44
N PRO A 199 -14.95 2.22 -0.66
CA PRO A 199 -15.91 2.05 -1.75
C PRO A 199 -15.64 0.74 -2.50
N THR A 200 -16.70 -0.03 -2.77
CA THR A 200 -16.63 -1.20 -3.65
C THR A 200 -16.63 -0.78 -5.12
N SER A 201 -16.29 -1.69 -6.05
CA SER A 201 -16.38 -1.40 -7.49
C SER A 201 -17.78 -0.90 -7.91
N LYS A 202 -18.85 -1.47 -7.32
CA LYS A 202 -20.23 -1.03 -7.56
C LYS A 202 -20.54 0.36 -7.01
N ASP A 203 -19.87 0.78 -5.95
CA ASP A 203 -19.99 2.13 -5.42
C ASP A 203 -19.26 3.10 -6.34
N ILE A 204 -18.06 2.75 -6.79
CA ILE A 204 -17.24 3.54 -7.72
C ILE A 204 -17.96 3.74 -9.06
N GLU A 205 -18.65 2.73 -9.59
CA GLU A 205 -19.47 2.83 -10.82
C GLU A 205 -20.58 3.88 -10.74
N LYS A 206 -21.07 4.19 -9.52
CA LYS A 206 -22.11 5.20 -9.28
C LYS A 206 -21.52 6.59 -9.02
N MET A 207 -20.22 6.70 -8.83
CA MET A 207 -19.55 7.97 -8.61
C MET A 207 -19.37 8.71 -9.94
N THR A 208 -19.55 10.03 -9.90
CA THR A 208 -19.11 10.87 -11.02
C THR A 208 -17.62 11.15 -10.83
N LEU A 209 -16.79 10.48 -11.61
CA LEU A 209 -15.33 10.62 -11.55
C LEU A 209 -14.84 11.54 -12.66
N VAL A 210 -13.94 12.47 -12.31
CA VAL A 210 -13.24 13.34 -13.27
C VAL A 210 -11.76 13.03 -13.19
N LYS A 211 -11.14 12.60 -14.29
CA LYS A 211 -9.69 12.37 -14.34
C LYS A 211 -9.02 13.72 -14.15
N GLU A 212 -8.17 13.82 -13.14
CA GLU A 212 -7.47 15.07 -12.81
C GLU A 212 -5.95 14.95 -12.97
N GLY A 213 -5.42 13.74 -13.08
CA GLY A 213 -3.99 13.55 -13.20
C GLY A 213 -3.58 12.11 -13.50
N GLU A 214 -2.27 11.94 -13.61
CA GLU A 214 -1.61 10.65 -13.78
C GLU A 214 -0.32 10.63 -12.96
N LEU A 215 -0.05 9.50 -12.32
CA LEU A 215 1.16 9.34 -11.53
C LEU A 215 2.33 8.88 -12.40
N VAL A 216 3.45 9.60 -12.32
CA VAL A 216 4.63 9.40 -13.15
C VAL A 216 5.88 9.39 -12.28
N TRP A 217 6.75 8.42 -12.53
CA TRP A 217 8.08 8.35 -11.91
C TRP A 217 9.09 9.13 -12.75
N GLU A 218 9.64 10.22 -12.18
CA GLU A 218 10.64 11.07 -12.83
C GLU A 218 11.69 11.49 -11.81
N ASN A 219 12.98 11.50 -12.22
CA ASN A 219 14.08 11.99 -11.39
C ASN A 219 14.13 11.34 -9.98
N SER A 220 13.83 10.05 -9.89
CA SER A 220 13.80 9.27 -8.64
C SER A 220 12.68 9.68 -7.66
N GLU A 221 11.67 10.38 -8.14
CA GLU A 221 10.48 10.76 -7.36
C GLU A 221 9.20 10.39 -8.10
N PHE A 222 8.13 10.16 -7.34
CA PHE A 222 6.81 9.86 -7.88
C PHE A 222 5.93 11.10 -7.79
N PHE A 223 5.49 11.60 -8.94
CA PHE A 223 4.69 12.82 -9.05
C PHE A 223 3.30 12.53 -9.58
N ASN A 224 2.33 13.32 -9.15
CA ASN A 224 1.07 13.47 -9.87
C ASN A 224 1.21 14.59 -10.90
N ILE A 225 1.00 14.28 -12.18
CA ILE A 225 0.96 15.24 -13.27
C ILE A 225 -0.51 15.59 -13.54
N PRO A 226 -0.98 16.80 -13.18
CA PRO A 226 -2.36 17.17 -13.43
C PRO A 226 -2.65 17.26 -14.92
N ILE A 227 -3.85 16.84 -15.31
CA ILE A 227 -4.35 17.09 -16.67
C ILE A 227 -4.73 18.57 -16.74
N SER A 228 -4.15 19.30 -17.69
CA SER A 228 -4.57 20.66 -18.01
C SER A 228 -6.02 20.64 -18.51
N GLU A 229 -6.92 21.34 -17.81
CA GLU A 229 -8.29 21.58 -18.25
C GLU A 229 -8.36 22.39 -19.55
#